data_AF-A0A317SMI6-F1
#
_entry.id   AF-A0A317SMI6-F1
#
_cell.length_a   1.000
_cell.length_b   1.000
_cell.length_c   1.000
_cell.angle_alpha   90.00
_cell.angle_beta   90.00
_cell.angle_gamma   90.00
#
_symmetry.space_group_name_H-M   'P 1'
#
loop_
_entity.id
_entity.type
_entity.pdbx_description
1 polymer ?
#
loop_
_entity_poly.entity_id
_entity_poly.type
_entity_poly.pdbx_seq_one_letter_code
_entity_poly.pdbx_strand_id
1 'polypeptide(L)'
;MAAQPSQSSIDAMARAVYEQCLQAPSDYLFSVSELQDLVPGKNNLELTQKVLNELLRTRSLSALTRGSQTVFRSVPKDFAEKVKNMTADEEMLYGYIQESAREGIWTKQLKMKSNMHSTAVNKALKGLERKKYIKSIKSVNHPARNIYMLYELTPSIEVTGGPWFTDSELDKEFVNELLTAITKFMISKSFPKLSTRGAMGSFPPGHTGYPTLNQVYLWVKSSNLTEVDLAEADIRSLLDVLVYDGKIERVVGDTAYRAVRRPDSINGFAESPCGRCPVFALCKEGGPVSASNCVYFEDWLNA
;
A
#
# COMPACT_ATOMS: atom_id res chain seq x y z
N MET A 1 -12.06 -2.59 -63.98
CA MET A 1 -12.84 -2.72 -62.73
C MET A 1 -12.02 -3.55 -61.76
N ALA A 2 -11.30 -2.92 -60.84
CA ALA A 2 -10.56 -3.64 -59.81
C ALA A 2 -11.57 -4.18 -58.78
N ALA A 3 -11.56 -5.49 -58.56
CA ALA A 3 -12.44 -6.15 -57.60
C ALA A 3 -12.25 -5.51 -56.22
N GLN A 4 -13.34 -5.00 -55.63
CA GLN A 4 -13.31 -4.53 -54.25
C GLN A 4 -12.92 -5.73 -53.37
N PRO A 5 -11.89 -5.61 -52.52
CA PRO A 5 -11.49 -6.71 -51.66
C PRO A 5 -12.59 -7.00 -50.66
N SER A 6 -12.82 -8.30 -50.43
CA SER A 6 -13.79 -8.79 -49.45
C SER A 6 -13.40 -8.37 -48.02
N GLN A 7 -14.39 -8.14 -47.16
CA GLN A 7 -14.20 -7.75 -45.76
C GLN A 7 -13.28 -8.71 -44.99
N SER A 8 -13.34 -10.02 -45.29
CA SER A 8 -12.46 -11.03 -44.68
C SER A 8 -10.98 -10.85 -45.05
N SER A 9 -10.69 -10.34 -46.24
CA SER A 9 -9.34 -10.02 -46.68
C SER A 9 -8.79 -8.79 -45.93
N ILE A 10 -9.65 -7.79 -45.69
CA ILE A 10 -9.32 -6.60 -44.90
C ILE A 10 -9.00 -6.97 -43.45
N ASP A 11 -9.80 -7.86 -42.83
CA ASP A 11 -9.55 -8.34 -41.47
C ASP A 11 -8.24 -9.13 -41.34
N ALA A 12 -7.91 -9.96 -42.34
CA ALA A 12 -6.64 -10.69 -42.37
C ALA A 12 -5.43 -9.76 -42.51
N MET A 13 -5.54 -8.76 -43.39
CA MET A 13 -4.52 -7.71 -43.55
C MET A 13 -4.36 -6.87 -42.28
N ALA A 14 -5.46 -6.50 -41.63
CA ALA A 14 -5.44 -5.78 -40.36
C ALA A 14 -4.69 -6.57 -39.27
N ARG A 15 -4.95 -7.88 -39.14
CA ARG A 15 -4.22 -8.73 -38.18
C ARG A 15 -2.72 -8.78 -38.47
N ALA A 16 -2.32 -8.93 -39.73
CA ALA A 16 -0.91 -8.98 -40.11
C ALA A 16 -0.18 -7.65 -39.81
N VAL A 17 -0.80 -6.52 -40.12
CA VAL A 17 -0.26 -5.19 -39.80
C VAL A 17 -0.14 -5.01 -38.29
N TYR A 18 -1.16 -5.43 -37.53
CA TYR A 18 -1.14 -5.33 -36.07
C TYR A 18 -0.04 -6.19 -35.44
N GLU A 19 0.21 -7.40 -35.93
CA GLU A 19 1.32 -8.24 -35.45
C GLU A 19 2.69 -7.63 -35.72
N GLN A 20 2.86 -6.93 -36.83
CA GLN A 20 4.10 -6.19 -37.10
C GLN A 20 4.23 -4.97 -36.18
N CYS A 21 3.14 -4.24 -35.93
CA CYS A 21 3.16 -3.11 -34.99
C CYS A 21 3.52 -3.54 -33.56
N LEU A 22 3.16 -4.76 -33.15
CA LEU A 22 3.49 -5.32 -31.82
C LEU A 22 4.97 -5.69 -31.65
N GLN A 23 5.75 -5.82 -32.74
CA GLN A 23 7.19 -6.07 -32.64
C GLN A 23 7.98 -4.81 -32.25
N ALA A 24 7.39 -3.62 -32.43
CA ALA A 24 7.98 -2.37 -31.99
C ALA A 24 7.81 -2.18 -30.47
N PRO A 25 8.69 -1.40 -29.81
CA PRO A 25 8.52 -1.02 -28.41
C PRO A 25 7.15 -0.38 -28.15
N SER A 26 6.56 -0.60 -26.98
CA SER A 26 5.21 -0.15 -26.62
C SER A 26 4.99 1.37 -26.70
N ASP A 27 6.07 2.16 -26.63
CA ASP A 27 6.05 3.62 -26.76
C ASP A 27 6.29 4.13 -28.19
N TYR A 28 6.51 3.24 -29.17
CA TYR A 28 6.70 3.64 -30.55
C TYR A 28 5.39 4.19 -31.15
N LEU A 29 5.52 5.32 -31.85
CA LEU A 29 4.41 6.01 -32.51
C LEU A 29 4.58 5.86 -34.01
N PHE A 30 3.63 5.20 -34.66
CA PHE A 30 3.62 5.01 -36.10
C PHE A 30 2.93 6.19 -36.78
N SER A 31 3.57 6.74 -37.81
CA SER A 31 2.97 7.69 -38.74
C SER A 31 2.07 6.99 -39.76
N VAL A 32 1.18 7.74 -40.41
CA VAL A 32 0.33 7.24 -41.51
C VAL A 32 1.18 6.63 -42.63
N SER A 33 2.33 7.23 -42.93
CA SER A 33 3.29 6.75 -43.94
C SER A 33 3.92 5.41 -43.57
N GLU A 34 4.33 5.22 -42.31
CA GLU A 34 4.93 3.94 -41.88
C GLU A 34 3.89 2.82 -41.86
N LEU A 35 2.65 3.11 -41.45
CA LEU A 35 1.57 2.12 -41.53
C LEU A 35 1.21 1.77 -42.97
N GLN A 36 1.37 2.70 -43.91
CA GLN A 36 1.17 2.46 -45.33
C GLN A 36 2.21 1.49 -45.91
N ASP A 37 3.45 1.54 -45.41
CA ASP A 37 4.53 0.63 -45.82
C ASP A 37 4.36 -0.79 -45.27
N LEU A 38 3.68 -0.95 -44.14
CA LEU A 38 3.40 -2.24 -43.48
C LEU A 38 2.21 -2.99 -44.11
N VAL A 39 1.33 -2.31 -44.84
CA VAL A 39 0.19 -2.96 -45.51
C VAL A 39 0.68 -3.73 -46.75
N PRO A 40 0.35 -5.03 -46.90
CA PRO A 40 0.70 -5.82 -48.07
C PRO A 40 -0.11 -5.36 -49.30
N GLY A 41 0.40 -4.34 -50.00
CA GLY A 41 -0.27 -3.74 -51.16
C GLY A 41 0.21 -2.33 -51.50
N LYS A 42 1.51 -2.06 -51.34
CA LYS A 42 2.18 -0.75 -51.55
C LYS A 42 1.48 0.08 -52.64
N ASN A 43 1.11 1.32 -52.30
CA ASN A 43 0.46 2.35 -53.14
C ASN A 43 -1.08 2.38 -53.22
N ASN A 44 -1.84 1.52 -52.53
CA ASN A 44 -3.29 1.67 -52.47
C ASN A 44 -3.77 2.41 -51.22
N LEU A 45 -3.79 3.75 -51.29
CA LEU A 45 -4.19 4.63 -50.19
C LEU A 45 -5.60 4.32 -49.66
N GLU A 46 -6.51 3.91 -50.54
CA GLU A 46 -7.89 3.57 -50.15
C GLU A 46 -7.95 2.26 -49.35
N LEU A 47 -7.08 1.30 -49.64
CA LEU A 47 -6.97 0.06 -48.86
C LEU A 47 -6.31 0.29 -47.52
N THR A 48 -5.24 1.09 -47.47
CA THR A 48 -4.60 1.47 -46.20
C THR A 48 -5.60 2.17 -45.29
N GLN A 49 -6.41 3.10 -45.82
CA GLN A 49 -7.46 3.76 -45.03
C GLN A 49 -8.53 2.78 -44.53
N LYS A 50 -8.97 1.81 -45.34
CA LYS A 50 -9.94 0.78 -44.91
C LYS A 50 -9.37 -0.13 -43.82
N VAL A 51 -8.11 -0.58 -43.96
CA VAL A 51 -7.41 -1.38 -42.96
C VAL A 51 -7.20 -0.58 -41.67
N LEU A 52 -6.82 0.70 -41.77
CA LEU A 52 -6.63 1.59 -40.62
C LEU A 52 -7.95 1.82 -39.88
N ASN A 53 -9.03 2.09 -40.61
CA ASN A 53 -10.37 2.22 -40.02
C ASN A 53 -10.82 0.93 -39.33
N GLU A 54 -10.51 -0.24 -39.89
CA GLU A 54 -10.79 -1.52 -39.25
C GLU A 54 -9.91 -1.75 -38.01
N LEU A 55 -8.65 -1.35 -38.03
CA LEU A 55 -7.75 -1.39 -36.87
C LEU A 55 -8.20 -0.47 -35.74
N LEU A 56 -8.72 0.71 -36.09
CA LEU A 56 -9.35 1.64 -35.14
C LEU A 56 -10.68 1.08 -34.61
N ARG A 57 -11.51 0.50 -35.48
CA ARG A 57 -12.79 -0.15 -35.12
C ARG A 57 -12.58 -1.32 -34.16
N THR A 58 -11.57 -2.14 -34.42
CA THR A 58 -11.18 -3.28 -33.59
C THR A 58 -10.35 -2.88 -32.37
N ARG A 59 -10.02 -1.59 -32.22
CA ARG A 59 -9.26 -0.99 -31.11
C ARG A 59 -7.84 -1.57 -30.97
N SER A 60 -7.29 -2.05 -32.08
CA SER A 60 -5.94 -2.62 -32.15
C SER A 60 -4.87 -1.51 -32.23
N LEU A 61 -5.26 -0.34 -32.75
CA LEU A 61 -4.45 0.90 -32.75
C LEU A 61 -5.21 2.01 -32.02
N SER A 62 -4.46 2.83 -31.28
CA SER A 62 -4.97 4.07 -30.66
C SER A 62 -4.45 5.26 -31.46
N ALA A 63 -5.36 6.13 -31.92
CA ALA A 63 -4.98 7.35 -32.63
C ALA A 63 -4.66 8.46 -31.62
N LEU A 64 -3.49 9.07 -31.77
CA LEU A 64 -3.01 10.20 -30.98
C LEU A 64 -2.69 11.36 -31.92
N THR A 65 -2.82 12.59 -31.45
CA THR A 65 -2.50 13.78 -32.23
C THR A 65 -1.20 14.39 -31.71
N ARG A 66 -0.16 14.43 -32.55
CA ARG A 66 1.11 15.10 -32.24
C ARG A 66 1.23 16.32 -33.15
N GLY A 67 0.82 17.49 -32.64
CA GLY A 67 0.77 18.72 -33.44
C GLY A 67 -0.31 18.63 -34.52
N SER A 68 0.08 18.74 -35.80
CA SER A 68 -0.82 18.63 -36.96
C SER A 68 -0.88 17.23 -37.59
N GLN A 69 -0.19 16.25 -37.02
CA GLN A 69 -0.11 14.89 -37.57
C GLN A 69 -0.76 13.86 -36.63
N THR A 70 -1.59 12.99 -37.22
CA THR A 70 -2.17 11.83 -36.54
C THR A 70 -1.13 10.72 -36.49
N VAL A 71 -0.76 10.32 -35.29
CA VAL A 71 0.16 9.21 -35.01
C VAL A 71 -0.60 8.09 -34.31
N PHE A 72 -0.16 6.85 -34.49
CA PHE A 72 -0.85 5.67 -33.99
C PHE A 72 0.05 4.90 -33.03
N ARG A 73 -0.53 4.45 -31.92
CA ARG A 73 0.12 3.56 -30.96
C ARG A 73 -0.49 2.18 -31.05
N SER A 74 0.37 1.15 -31.05
CA SER A 74 -0.06 -0.24 -30.90
C SER A 74 -0.58 -0.49 -29.49
N VAL A 75 -1.79 -1.00 -29.41
CA VAL A 75 -2.40 -1.42 -28.15
C VAL A 75 -1.98 -2.87 -27.87
N PRO A 76 -1.53 -3.24 -26.66
CA PRO A 76 -1.20 -4.63 -26.34
C PRO A 76 -2.39 -5.58 -26.57
N LYS A 77 -2.13 -6.82 -27.00
CA LYS A 77 -3.17 -7.83 -27.30
C LYS A 77 -4.16 -8.00 -26.13
N ASP A 78 -3.65 -8.04 -24.91
CA ASP A 78 -4.47 -8.15 -23.68
C ASP A 78 -5.41 -6.97 -23.48
N PHE A 79 -5.01 -5.76 -23.88
CA PHE A 79 -5.84 -4.57 -23.75
C PHE A 79 -6.89 -4.51 -24.87
N ALA A 80 -6.53 -4.87 -26.10
CA ALA A 80 -7.46 -4.88 -27.22
C ALA A 80 -8.63 -5.86 -27.00
N GLU A 81 -8.39 -7.02 -26.39
CA GLU A 81 -9.45 -7.96 -26.01
C GLU A 81 -10.33 -7.44 -24.86
N LYS A 82 -9.71 -6.80 -23.85
CA LYS A 82 -10.44 -6.19 -22.73
C LYS A 82 -11.37 -5.07 -23.22
N VAL A 83 -10.91 -4.24 -24.15
CA VAL A 83 -11.69 -3.11 -24.71
C VAL A 83 -12.83 -3.58 -25.61
N LYS A 84 -12.69 -4.68 -26.35
CA LYS A 84 -13.80 -5.24 -27.15
C LYS A 84 -15.03 -5.59 -26.32
N ASN A 85 -14.82 -5.94 -25.05
CA ASN A 85 -15.90 -6.27 -24.12
C ASN A 85 -16.36 -5.06 -23.28
N MET A 86 -15.80 -3.86 -23.48
CA MET A 86 -16.16 -2.64 -22.74
C MET A 86 -17.15 -1.77 -23.51
N THR A 87 -17.99 -1.04 -22.79
CA THR A 87 -18.75 0.08 -23.38
C THR A 87 -17.85 1.31 -23.54
N ALA A 88 -18.25 2.27 -24.37
CA ALA A 88 -17.48 3.52 -24.57
C ALA A 88 -17.24 4.27 -23.24
N ASP A 89 -18.23 4.26 -22.35
CA ASP A 89 -18.14 4.85 -21.00
C ASP A 89 -17.12 4.11 -20.12
N GLU A 90 -17.13 2.78 -20.16
CA GLU A 90 -16.20 1.94 -19.38
C GLU A 90 -14.76 2.14 -19.83
N GLU A 91 -14.52 2.20 -21.15
CA GLU A 91 -13.19 2.39 -21.72
C GLU A 91 -12.60 3.76 -21.34
N MET A 92 -13.41 4.82 -21.42
CA MET A 92 -12.95 6.16 -21.04
C MET A 92 -12.55 6.20 -19.56
N LEU A 93 -13.37 5.62 -18.66
CA LEU A 93 -13.03 5.57 -17.24
C LEU A 93 -11.81 4.68 -16.97
N TYR A 94 -11.67 3.56 -17.70
CA TYR A 94 -10.52 2.68 -17.59
C TYR A 94 -9.22 3.38 -17.97
N GLY A 95 -9.23 4.22 -19.03
CA GLY A 95 -8.10 5.05 -19.42
C GLY A 95 -7.64 6.00 -18.30
N TYR A 96 -8.58 6.73 -17.67
CA TYR A 96 -8.24 7.61 -16.54
C TYR A 96 -7.72 6.86 -15.31
N ILE A 97 -8.22 5.65 -15.04
CA ILE A 97 -7.74 4.80 -13.95
C ILE A 97 -6.33 4.29 -14.26
N GLN A 98 -6.05 3.92 -15.51
CA GLN A 98 -4.74 3.47 -15.96
C GLN A 98 -3.68 4.57 -15.85
N GLU A 99 -4.02 5.82 -16.20
CA GLU A 99 -3.15 6.99 -16.00
C GLU A 99 -2.79 7.20 -14.52
N SER A 100 -3.64 6.77 -13.60
CA SER A 100 -3.46 6.97 -12.15
C SER A 100 -2.63 5.86 -11.48
N ALA A 101 -2.26 4.81 -12.22
CA ALA A 101 -1.32 3.76 -11.83
C ALA A 101 -1.48 3.25 -10.37
N ARG A 102 -0.47 3.47 -9.52
CA ARG A 102 -0.37 2.90 -8.16
C ARG A 102 -1.08 3.73 -7.08
N GLU A 103 -1.32 5.01 -7.32
CA GLU A 103 -2.05 5.89 -6.40
C GLU A 103 -3.57 5.69 -6.53
N GLY A 104 -4.01 5.26 -7.71
CA GLY A 104 -5.42 5.12 -8.05
C GLY A 104 -6.12 6.47 -8.15
N ILE A 105 -7.41 6.45 -8.49
CA ILE A 105 -8.22 7.67 -8.69
C ILE A 105 -9.45 7.68 -7.79
N TRP A 106 -9.70 8.80 -7.13
CA TRP A 106 -10.88 8.99 -6.31
C TRP A 106 -12.13 9.21 -7.18
N THR A 107 -13.27 8.62 -6.80
CA THR A 107 -14.56 8.75 -7.52
C THR A 107 -14.94 10.20 -7.85
N LYS A 108 -14.64 11.18 -6.97
CA LYS A 108 -14.96 12.59 -7.24
C LYS A 108 -14.07 13.19 -8.33
N GLN A 109 -12.76 12.89 -8.31
CA GLN A 109 -11.84 13.30 -9.36
C GLN A 109 -12.18 12.65 -10.69
N LEU A 110 -12.57 11.38 -10.67
CA LEU A 110 -13.00 10.66 -11.85
C LEU A 110 -14.25 11.31 -12.48
N LYS A 111 -15.23 11.74 -11.68
CA LYS A 111 -16.41 12.49 -12.16
C LYS A 111 -16.06 13.85 -12.74
N MET A 112 -15.12 14.58 -12.12
CA MET A 112 -14.67 15.88 -12.63
C MET A 112 -13.92 15.75 -13.95
N LYS A 113 -13.09 14.70 -14.11
CA LYS A 113 -12.37 14.43 -15.38
C LYS A 113 -13.28 13.92 -16.49
N SER A 114 -14.22 13.03 -16.19
CA SER A 114 -15.07 12.42 -17.21
C SER A 114 -16.22 13.32 -17.67
N ASN A 115 -16.58 14.36 -16.90
CA ASN A 115 -17.75 15.22 -17.14
C ASN A 115 -19.06 14.43 -17.34
N MET A 116 -19.17 13.25 -16.70
CA MET A 116 -20.32 12.36 -16.79
C MET A 116 -21.22 12.48 -15.56
N HIS A 117 -22.52 12.19 -15.74
CA HIS A 117 -23.45 12.13 -14.62
C HIS A 117 -23.09 10.99 -13.65
N SER A 118 -23.31 11.23 -12.34
CA SER A 118 -22.95 10.32 -11.25
C SER A 118 -23.48 8.89 -11.43
N THR A 119 -24.69 8.72 -11.97
CA THR A 119 -25.29 7.39 -12.21
C THR A 119 -24.58 6.61 -13.31
N ALA A 120 -24.16 7.28 -14.39
CA ALA A 120 -23.45 6.64 -15.50
C ALA A 120 -22.06 6.17 -15.04
N VAL A 121 -21.33 7.03 -14.31
CA VAL A 121 -20.02 6.67 -13.74
C VAL A 121 -20.14 5.46 -12.80
N ASN A 122 -21.11 5.46 -11.88
CA ASN A 122 -21.30 4.33 -10.97
C ASN A 122 -21.69 3.03 -11.69
N LYS A 123 -22.48 3.11 -12.77
CA LYS A 123 -22.85 1.94 -13.59
C LYS A 123 -21.64 1.35 -14.31
N ALA A 124 -20.82 2.21 -14.91
CA ALA A 124 -19.60 1.80 -15.60
C ALA A 124 -18.54 1.24 -14.65
N LEU A 125 -18.33 1.87 -13.48
CA LEU A 125 -17.43 1.35 -12.43
C LEU A 125 -17.84 -0.05 -11.96
N LYS A 126 -19.13 -0.27 -11.68
CA LYS A 126 -19.65 -1.61 -11.33
C LYS A 126 -19.48 -2.62 -12.46
N GLY A 127 -19.57 -2.19 -13.72
CA GLY A 127 -19.32 -3.02 -14.89
C GLY A 127 -17.85 -3.46 -14.99
N LEU A 128 -16.93 -2.52 -14.82
CA LEU A 128 -15.48 -2.78 -14.79
C LEU A 128 -15.05 -3.65 -13.60
N GLU A 129 -15.67 -3.45 -12.43
CA GLU A 129 -15.42 -4.24 -11.22
C GLU A 129 -15.92 -5.68 -11.38
N ARG A 130 -17.12 -5.88 -11.95
CA ARG A 130 -17.65 -7.22 -12.26
C ARG A 130 -16.75 -7.98 -13.24
N LYS A 131 -16.11 -7.29 -14.18
CA LYS A 131 -15.15 -7.87 -15.13
C LYS A 131 -13.75 -8.09 -14.55
N LYS A 132 -13.51 -7.70 -13.28
CA LYS A 132 -12.20 -7.74 -12.60
C LYS A 132 -11.11 -6.95 -13.34
N TYR A 133 -11.48 -5.87 -14.02
CA TYR A 133 -10.50 -4.96 -14.64
C TYR A 133 -10.00 -3.90 -13.66
N ILE A 134 -10.87 -3.49 -12.75
CA ILE A 134 -10.55 -2.55 -11.68
C ILE A 134 -10.90 -3.18 -10.33
N LYS A 135 -10.29 -2.66 -9.27
CA LYS A 135 -10.66 -2.94 -7.88
C LYS A 135 -10.91 -1.64 -7.14
N SER A 136 -11.84 -1.67 -6.19
CA SER A 136 -12.08 -0.56 -5.28
C SER A 136 -11.29 -0.76 -3.99
N ILE A 137 -10.63 0.30 -3.53
CA ILE A 137 -9.88 0.36 -2.28
C ILE A 137 -10.36 1.58 -1.51
N LYS A 138 -10.51 1.45 -0.19
CA LYS A 138 -10.76 2.59 0.70
C LYS A 138 -9.42 3.17 1.12
N SER A 139 -9.33 4.51 1.14
CA SER A 139 -8.14 5.18 1.65
C SER A 139 -8.07 5.09 3.18
N VAL A 140 -6.91 4.74 3.73
CA VAL A 140 -6.68 4.76 5.19
C VAL A 140 -6.79 6.17 5.77
N ASN A 141 -6.19 7.17 5.11
CA ASN A 141 -6.24 8.57 5.56
C ASN A 141 -7.65 9.17 5.43
N HIS A 142 -8.45 8.67 4.49
CA HIS A 142 -9.77 9.20 4.19
C HIS A 142 -10.78 8.06 3.91
N PRO A 143 -11.31 7.41 4.96
CA PRO A 143 -12.12 6.18 4.83
C PRO A 143 -13.42 6.36 4.02
N ALA A 144 -13.92 7.60 3.88
CA ALA A 144 -15.07 7.92 3.04
C ALA A 144 -14.74 8.02 1.53
N ARG A 145 -13.46 7.97 1.14
CA ARG A 145 -13.02 8.07 -0.25
C ARG A 145 -12.78 6.68 -0.84
N ASN A 146 -13.61 6.32 -1.81
CA ASN A 146 -13.39 5.14 -2.64
C ASN A 146 -12.40 5.48 -3.76
N ILE A 147 -11.27 4.81 -3.76
CA ILE A 147 -10.22 4.90 -4.77
C ILE A 147 -10.35 3.68 -5.69
N TYR A 148 -10.26 3.90 -7.00
CA TYR A 148 -10.24 2.81 -7.98
C TYR A 148 -8.85 2.69 -8.60
N MET A 149 -8.40 1.46 -8.79
CA MET A 149 -7.14 1.16 -9.44
C MET A 149 -7.24 -0.10 -10.30
N LEU A 150 -6.25 -0.34 -11.16
CA LEU A 150 -6.18 -1.57 -11.96
C LEU A 150 -6.08 -2.80 -11.06
N TYR A 151 -6.73 -3.89 -11.47
CA TYR A 151 -6.80 -5.12 -10.67
C TYR A 151 -5.40 -5.73 -10.41
N GLU A 152 -4.56 -5.73 -11.44
CA GLU A 152 -3.21 -6.30 -11.43
C GLU A 152 -2.17 -5.48 -10.64
N LEU A 153 -2.45 -4.21 -10.36
CA LEU A 153 -1.51 -3.33 -9.67
C LEU A 153 -1.66 -3.47 -8.16
N THR A 154 -0.54 -3.54 -7.43
CA THR A 154 -0.54 -3.42 -5.97
C THR A 154 -0.60 -1.95 -5.57
N PRO A 155 -1.48 -1.57 -4.63
CA PRO A 155 -1.60 -0.18 -4.18
C PRO A 155 -0.32 0.27 -3.46
N SER A 156 -0.09 1.58 -3.43
CA SER A 156 1.00 2.17 -2.66
C SER A 156 0.72 2.12 -1.15
N ILE A 157 1.79 2.13 -0.34
CA ILE A 157 1.74 2.14 1.13
C ILE A 157 0.96 3.36 1.64
N GLU A 158 1.02 4.50 0.94
CA GLU A 158 0.28 5.70 1.32
C GLU A 158 -1.24 5.53 1.23
N VAL A 159 -1.70 4.65 0.33
CA VAL A 159 -3.12 4.36 0.14
C VAL A 159 -3.58 3.25 1.09
N THR A 160 -2.76 2.21 1.30
CA THR A 160 -3.09 1.07 2.17
C THR A 160 -2.68 1.22 3.62
N GLY A 161 -1.89 2.23 3.99
CA GLY A 161 -1.37 2.41 5.35
C GLY A 161 -0.24 1.45 5.73
N GLY A 162 0.23 0.61 4.81
CA GLY A 162 1.27 -0.39 5.06
C GLY A 162 0.75 -1.68 5.70
N PRO A 163 1.63 -2.54 6.24
CA PRO A 163 1.27 -3.88 6.70
C PRO A 163 0.47 -3.89 8.01
N TRP A 164 0.25 -2.74 8.64
CA TRP A 164 -0.44 -2.61 9.93
C TRP A 164 -1.96 -2.48 9.79
N PHE A 165 -2.47 -2.38 8.56
CA PHE A 165 -3.88 -2.12 8.31
C PHE A 165 -4.55 -3.29 7.60
N THR A 166 -5.69 -3.71 8.15
CA THR A 166 -6.60 -4.69 7.56
C THR A 166 -7.93 -3.97 7.34
N ASP A 167 -8.49 -4.05 6.13
CA ASP A 167 -9.77 -3.42 5.78
C ASP A 167 -9.92 -1.92 6.12
N SER A 168 -8.81 -1.17 6.08
CA SER A 168 -8.71 0.27 6.44
C SER A 168 -8.73 0.57 7.93
N GLU A 169 -8.64 -0.44 8.79
CA GLU A 169 -8.49 -0.28 10.23
C GLU A 169 -7.10 -0.75 10.68
N LEU A 170 -6.55 -0.05 11.67
CA LEU A 170 -5.27 -0.44 12.27
C LEU A 170 -5.47 -1.72 13.08
N ASP A 171 -4.77 -2.78 12.70
CA ASP A 171 -4.79 -4.06 13.40
C ASP A 171 -3.92 -3.97 14.67
N LYS A 172 -4.51 -3.41 15.72
CA LYS A 172 -3.84 -3.23 17.01
C LYS A 172 -3.48 -4.56 17.66
N GLU A 173 -4.28 -5.60 17.44
CA GLU A 173 -4.04 -6.91 18.03
C GLU A 173 -2.78 -7.52 17.43
N PHE A 174 -2.68 -7.51 16.10
CA PHE A 174 -1.49 -7.93 15.37
C PHE A 174 -0.23 -7.17 15.79
N VAL A 175 -0.31 -5.83 15.85
CA VAL A 175 0.82 -4.98 16.28
C VAL A 175 1.24 -5.33 17.71
N ASN A 176 0.30 -5.48 18.65
CA ASN A 176 0.60 -5.79 20.05
C ASN A 176 1.18 -7.21 20.22
N GLU A 177 0.73 -8.18 19.44
CA GLU A 177 1.28 -9.53 19.45
C GLU A 177 2.73 -9.55 18.98
N LEU A 178 3.03 -8.84 17.89
CA LEU A 178 4.39 -8.64 17.39
C LEU A 178 5.29 -7.93 18.41
N LEU A 179 4.80 -6.83 19.00
CA LEU A 179 5.53 -6.10 20.05
C LEU A 179 5.84 -7.02 21.24
N THR A 180 4.88 -7.87 21.63
CA THR A 180 5.06 -8.84 22.72
C THR A 180 6.07 -9.92 22.36
N ALA A 181 5.99 -10.47 21.14
CA ALA A 181 6.91 -11.49 20.66
C ALA A 181 8.35 -10.96 20.56
N ILE A 182 8.53 -9.77 19.99
CA ILE A 182 9.83 -9.09 19.92
C ILE A 182 10.35 -8.81 21.33
N THR A 183 9.51 -8.29 22.25
CA THR A 183 9.92 -8.07 23.65
C THR A 183 10.41 -9.34 24.33
N LYS A 184 9.71 -10.47 24.16
CA LYS A 184 10.12 -11.78 24.70
C LYS A 184 11.46 -12.22 24.11
N PHE A 185 11.65 -12.07 22.80
CA PHE A 185 12.92 -12.35 22.14
C PHE A 185 14.05 -11.49 22.71
N MET A 186 13.81 -10.18 22.85
CA MET A 186 14.75 -9.23 23.42
C MET A 186 15.16 -9.58 24.85
N ILE A 187 14.20 -9.93 25.71
CA ILE A 187 14.45 -10.38 27.09
C ILE A 187 15.34 -11.63 27.10
N SER A 188 15.04 -12.60 26.22
CA SER A 188 15.78 -13.88 26.16
C SER A 188 17.26 -13.72 25.77
N LYS A 189 17.58 -12.66 25.02
CA LYS A 189 18.94 -12.34 24.58
C LYS A 189 19.66 -11.38 25.52
N SER A 190 18.91 -10.51 26.20
CA SER A 190 19.48 -9.45 27.04
C SER A 190 19.83 -9.90 28.45
N PHE A 191 19.24 -10.98 28.94
CA PHE A 191 19.54 -11.53 30.27
C PHE A 191 20.03 -12.97 30.20
N PRO A 192 21.04 -13.34 30.99
CA PRO A 192 21.46 -14.73 31.09
C PRO A 192 20.33 -15.56 31.71
N LYS A 193 20.16 -16.80 31.24
CA LYS A 193 19.22 -17.75 31.84
C LYS A 193 19.57 -17.93 33.31
N LEU A 194 18.54 -17.97 34.17
CA LEU A 194 18.72 -18.14 35.61
C LEU A 194 19.62 -19.36 35.88
N SER A 195 20.73 -19.13 36.57
CA SER A 195 21.57 -20.19 37.11
C SER A 195 20.78 -20.94 38.18
N THR A 196 20.97 -22.26 38.29
CA THR A 196 20.39 -23.19 39.27
C THR A 196 20.57 -22.75 40.74
N ARG A 197 21.34 -21.69 41.01
CA ARG A 197 21.61 -21.13 42.35
C ARG A 197 20.84 -19.85 42.69
N GLY A 198 19.82 -19.45 41.92
CA GLY A 198 18.92 -18.33 42.28
C GLY A 198 19.56 -16.93 42.24
N ALA A 199 20.81 -16.81 41.79
CA ALA A 199 21.47 -15.52 41.56
C ALA A 199 21.11 -14.99 40.16
N MET A 200 20.53 -13.80 40.13
CA MET A 200 20.28 -13.02 38.91
C MET A 200 21.62 -12.62 38.27
N GLY A 201 22.12 -13.45 37.34
CA GLY A 201 23.31 -13.14 36.56
C GLY A 201 23.12 -11.86 35.74
N SER A 202 24.19 -11.09 35.58
CA SER A 202 24.28 -10.00 34.60
C SER A 202 25.45 -10.32 33.67
N PHE A 203 25.37 -9.88 32.42
CA PHE A 203 26.49 -10.01 31.50
C PHE A 203 27.66 -9.13 31.95
N PRO A 204 28.92 -9.48 31.60
CA PRO A 204 30.07 -8.63 31.87
C PRO A 204 29.93 -7.23 31.23
N PRO A 205 30.55 -6.18 31.80
CA PRO A 205 30.44 -4.81 31.30
C PRO A 205 30.82 -4.59 29.82
N GLY A 206 31.61 -5.49 29.22
CA GLY A 206 32.01 -5.45 27.81
C GLY A 206 31.21 -6.34 26.86
N HIS A 207 30.03 -6.83 27.27
CA HIS A 207 29.23 -7.72 26.43
C HIS A 207 28.63 -6.98 25.23
N THR A 208 28.93 -7.47 24.02
CA THR A 208 28.47 -6.92 22.74
C THR A 208 27.46 -7.83 22.02
N GLY A 209 27.06 -8.94 22.62
CA GLY A 209 26.16 -9.94 22.01
C GLY A 209 24.68 -9.54 21.96
N TYR A 210 24.38 -8.25 22.02
CA TYR A 210 23.02 -7.73 21.96
C TYR A 210 22.45 -7.84 20.54
N PRO A 211 21.15 -8.15 20.38
CA PRO A 211 20.55 -8.29 19.07
C PRO A 211 20.52 -6.97 18.28
N THR A 212 20.91 -7.05 17.01
CA THR A 212 20.84 -5.94 16.05
C THR A 212 19.50 -5.95 15.30
N LEU A 213 19.16 -4.84 14.63
CA LEU A 213 17.95 -4.73 13.80
C LEU A 213 17.83 -5.90 12.82
N ASN A 214 18.90 -6.21 12.09
CA ASN A 214 18.92 -7.30 11.12
C ASN A 214 18.71 -8.68 11.78
N GLN A 215 19.25 -8.91 12.97
CA GLN A 215 19.03 -10.16 13.69
C GLN A 215 17.58 -10.31 14.16
N VAL A 216 16.95 -9.22 14.60
CA VAL A 216 15.51 -9.21 14.94
C VAL A 216 14.69 -9.47 13.68
N TYR A 217 14.99 -8.81 12.56
CA TYR A 217 14.33 -9.00 11.27
C TYR A 217 14.39 -10.47 10.81
N LEU A 218 15.58 -11.07 10.80
CA LEU A 218 15.78 -12.47 10.43
C LEU A 218 15.04 -13.42 11.38
N TRP A 219 15.01 -13.10 12.68
CA TRP A 219 14.27 -13.89 13.66
C TRP A 219 12.77 -13.85 13.39
N VAL A 220 12.18 -12.67 13.17
CA VAL A 220 10.75 -12.52 12.85
C VAL A 220 10.40 -13.32 11.59
N LYS A 221 11.22 -13.19 10.53
CA LYS A 221 11.04 -13.94 9.28
C LYS A 221 11.13 -15.45 9.47
N SER A 222 12.05 -15.93 10.32
CA SER A 222 12.21 -17.36 10.61
C SER A 222 11.12 -17.94 11.52
N SER A 223 10.46 -17.09 12.31
CA SER A 223 9.50 -17.53 13.33
C SER A 223 8.09 -17.74 12.77
N ASN A 224 7.86 -17.44 11.48
CA ASN A 224 6.57 -17.54 10.79
C ASN A 224 5.38 -16.95 11.58
N LEU A 225 5.65 -15.86 12.30
CA LEU A 225 4.69 -15.19 13.18
C LEU A 225 3.64 -14.37 12.39
N THR A 226 3.96 -14.02 11.15
CA THR A 226 3.14 -13.12 10.32
C THR A 226 2.95 -13.73 8.95
N GLU A 227 1.72 -13.70 8.43
CA GLU A 227 1.44 -14.05 7.03
C GLU A 227 1.86 -12.92 6.08
N VAL A 228 1.94 -11.69 6.60
CA VAL A 228 2.33 -10.49 5.85
C VAL A 228 3.86 -10.38 5.78
N ASP A 229 4.36 -10.10 4.58
CA ASP A 229 5.77 -9.77 4.36
C ASP A 229 6.11 -8.40 4.96
N LEU A 230 6.89 -8.42 6.04
CA LEU A 230 7.39 -7.21 6.70
C LEU A 230 8.74 -6.78 6.11
N ALA A 231 8.94 -5.49 5.90
CA ALA A 231 10.24 -4.92 5.54
C ALA A 231 11.08 -4.60 6.78
N GLU A 232 12.38 -4.37 6.59
CA GLU A 232 13.28 -3.98 7.69
C GLU A 232 12.86 -2.65 8.35
N ALA A 233 12.32 -1.72 7.56
CA ALA A 233 11.80 -0.44 8.06
C ALA A 233 10.58 -0.61 9.00
N ASP A 234 9.75 -1.63 8.74
CA ASP A 234 8.58 -1.95 9.58
C ASP A 234 9.04 -2.45 10.95
N ILE A 235 10.02 -3.35 10.98
CA ILE A 235 10.62 -3.86 12.23
C ILE A 235 11.31 -2.73 13.00
N ARG A 236 12.01 -1.82 12.30
CA ARG A 236 12.62 -0.65 12.94
C ARG A 236 11.57 0.22 13.65
N SER A 237 10.43 0.44 13.01
CA SER A 237 9.33 1.22 13.59
C SER A 237 8.77 0.55 14.84
N LEU A 238 8.62 -0.78 14.85
CA LEU A 238 8.20 -1.53 16.04
C LEU A 238 9.23 -1.44 17.18
N LEU A 239 10.52 -1.54 16.87
CA LEU A 239 11.57 -1.37 17.87
C LEU A 239 11.56 0.04 18.46
N ASP A 240 11.29 1.06 17.66
CA ASP A 240 11.18 2.44 18.15
C ASP A 240 10.01 2.60 19.12
N VAL A 241 8.85 1.99 18.83
CA VAL A 241 7.73 1.93 19.77
C VAL A 241 8.15 1.30 21.10
N LEU A 242 8.87 0.17 21.06
CA LEU A 242 9.37 -0.48 22.28
C LEU A 242 10.40 0.36 23.05
N VAL A 243 11.19 1.19 22.35
CA VAL A 243 12.11 2.15 22.98
C VAL A 243 11.33 3.25 23.69
N TYR A 244 10.32 3.81 23.04
CA TYR A 244 9.48 4.86 23.63
C TYR A 244 8.63 4.34 24.80
N ASP A 245 8.19 3.09 24.75
CA ASP A 245 7.54 2.38 25.86
C ASP A 245 8.50 2.12 27.04
N GLY A 246 9.81 2.36 26.89
CA GLY A 246 10.81 2.07 27.92
C GLY A 246 11.07 0.57 28.16
N LYS A 247 10.58 -0.30 27.27
CA LYS A 247 10.78 -1.76 27.36
C LYS A 247 12.16 -2.19 26.87
N ILE A 248 12.70 -1.46 25.90
CA ILE A 248 14.05 -1.70 25.35
C ILE A 248 14.85 -0.40 25.26
N GLU A 249 16.18 -0.53 25.22
CA GLU A 249 17.13 0.57 25.06
C GLU A 249 18.05 0.29 23.88
N ARG A 250 18.47 1.35 23.20
CA ARG A 250 19.51 1.32 22.15
C ARG A 250 20.90 1.32 22.79
N VAL A 251 21.77 0.45 22.33
CA VAL A 251 23.12 0.20 22.87
C VAL A 251 24.14 0.15 21.72
N VAL A 252 25.42 0.35 22.04
CA VAL A 252 26.54 0.25 21.08
C VAL A 252 26.35 1.19 19.88
N GLY A 253 26.19 2.49 20.17
CA GLY A 253 26.06 3.52 19.12
C GLY A 253 24.82 3.36 18.23
N ASP A 254 23.68 2.98 18.82
CA ASP A 254 22.37 2.87 18.15
C ASP A 254 22.21 1.68 17.18
N THR A 255 23.17 0.73 17.19
CA THR A 255 23.18 -0.42 16.28
C THR A 255 22.55 -1.68 16.86
N ALA A 256 22.49 -1.78 18.20
CA ALA A 256 21.97 -2.93 18.92
C ALA A 256 20.93 -2.50 19.95
N TYR A 257 20.12 -3.46 20.39
CA TYR A 257 19.04 -3.23 21.33
C TYR A 257 19.20 -4.16 22.55
N ARG A 258 18.84 -3.70 23.74
CA ARG A 258 18.72 -4.53 24.95
C ARG A 258 17.39 -4.31 25.63
N ALA A 259 16.85 -5.34 26.29
CA ALA A 259 15.67 -5.19 27.13
C ALA A 259 16.03 -4.49 28.46
N VAL A 260 15.11 -3.65 28.95
CA VAL A 260 15.20 -3.00 30.25
C VAL A 260 14.70 -3.96 31.34
N ARG A 261 15.36 -3.95 32.49
CA ARG A 261 14.96 -4.78 33.65
C ARG A 261 13.87 -4.05 34.42
N ARG A 262 12.69 -4.67 34.59
CA ARG A 262 11.52 -4.08 35.26
C ARG A 262 11.09 -2.74 34.64
N PRO A 263 10.65 -2.73 33.38
CA PRO A 263 10.19 -1.50 32.73
C PRO A 263 9.03 -0.84 33.50
N ASP A 264 8.19 -1.64 34.17
CA ASP A 264 7.02 -1.17 34.91
C ASP A 264 7.27 -1.05 36.43
N SER A 265 8.51 -0.81 36.88
CA SER A 265 8.73 -0.62 38.33
C SER A 265 8.08 0.68 38.78
N ILE A 266 6.89 0.58 39.36
CA ILE A 266 6.21 1.69 40.03
C ILE A 266 7.01 2.00 41.30
N ASN A 267 7.37 3.25 41.50
CA ASN A 267 7.95 3.67 42.77
C ASN A 267 6.85 3.71 43.83
N GLY A 268 7.17 3.35 45.08
CA GLY A 268 6.19 3.33 46.18
C GLY A 268 5.48 4.67 46.41
N PHE A 269 6.06 5.78 45.93
CA PHE A 269 5.39 7.08 45.91
C PHE A 269 4.20 7.11 44.95
N ALA A 270 4.31 6.56 43.74
CA ALA A 270 3.19 6.50 42.79
C ALA A 270 2.15 5.40 43.11
N GLU A 271 2.48 4.47 44.01
CA GLU A 271 1.53 3.53 44.62
C GLU A 271 0.69 4.19 45.72
N SER A 272 1.22 5.24 46.35
CA SER A 272 0.49 6.02 47.34
C SER A 272 -0.47 7.03 46.69
N PRO A 273 -1.63 7.32 47.31
CA PRO A 273 -2.56 8.33 46.81
C PRO A 273 -1.93 9.73 46.76
N CYS A 274 -0.89 10.00 47.56
CA CYS A 274 -0.13 11.25 47.53
C CYS A 274 0.62 11.48 46.21
N GLY A 275 1.14 10.43 45.58
CA GLY A 275 1.95 10.56 44.36
C GLY A 275 1.18 10.99 43.12
N ARG A 276 -0.15 10.86 43.14
CA ARG A 276 -1.06 11.29 42.07
C ARG A 276 -2.09 12.31 42.55
N CYS A 277 -1.90 12.88 43.74
CA CYS A 277 -2.88 13.77 44.36
C CYS A 277 -2.97 15.09 43.58
N PRO A 278 -4.16 15.46 43.05
CA PRO A 278 -4.33 16.69 42.26
C PRO A 278 -4.17 17.96 43.10
N VAL A 279 -4.34 17.85 44.43
CA VAL A 279 -4.25 18.95 45.39
C VAL A 279 -3.03 18.82 46.32
N PHE A 280 -2.01 18.08 45.91
CA PHE A 280 -0.81 17.82 46.73
C PHE A 280 -0.18 19.09 47.29
N ALA A 281 -0.08 20.15 46.48
CA ALA A 281 0.51 21.43 46.88
C ALA A 281 -0.28 22.18 47.97
N LEU A 282 -1.56 21.85 48.16
CA LEU A 282 -2.45 22.46 49.15
C LEU A 282 -2.51 21.66 50.46
N CYS A 283 -2.00 20.43 50.47
CA CYS A 283 -2.04 19.55 51.64
C CYS A 283 -1.02 20.01 52.70
N LYS A 284 -1.52 20.50 53.84
CA LYS A 284 -0.71 20.97 54.96
C LYS A 284 -1.36 20.63 56.29
N GLU A 285 -0.55 20.40 57.31
CA GLU A 285 -1.02 20.17 58.67
C GLU A 285 -1.81 21.40 59.19
N GLY A 286 -3.02 21.18 59.71
CA GLY A 286 -3.92 22.25 60.17
C GLY A 286 -4.59 23.08 59.07
N GLY A 287 -4.35 22.76 57.79
CA GLY A 287 -5.02 23.39 56.65
C GLY A 287 -6.39 22.77 56.33
N PRO A 288 -7.17 23.38 55.41
CA PRO A 288 -8.45 22.82 54.97
C PRO A 288 -8.29 21.47 54.25
N VAL A 289 -7.15 21.26 53.59
CA VAL A 289 -6.72 19.98 53.02
C VAL A 289 -5.51 19.51 53.81
N SER A 290 -5.62 18.35 54.45
CA SER A 290 -4.57 17.79 55.29
C SER A 290 -4.57 16.25 55.20
N ALA A 291 -3.49 15.62 55.64
CA ALA A 291 -3.41 14.16 55.64
C ALA A 291 -4.46 13.51 56.58
N SER A 292 -4.84 14.18 57.67
CA SER A 292 -5.79 13.64 58.66
C SER A 292 -7.25 13.65 58.20
N ASN A 293 -7.61 14.48 57.23
CA ASN A 293 -8.95 14.56 56.64
C ASN A 293 -8.95 14.22 55.13
N CYS A 294 -7.94 13.50 54.66
CA CYS A 294 -7.75 13.21 53.24
C CYS A 294 -8.66 12.08 52.76
N VAL A 295 -9.67 12.42 51.96
CA VAL A 295 -10.60 11.45 51.34
C VAL A 295 -9.86 10.44 50.45
N TYR A 296 -8.85 10.88 49.68
CA TYR A 296 -8.07 9.97 48.82
C TYR A 296 -7.29 8.90 49.60
N PHE A 297 -6.89 9.22 50.83
CA PHE A 297 -6.15 8.28 51.67
C PHE A 297 -7.11 7.29 52.36
N GLU A 298 -8.28 7.77 52.77
CA GLU A 298 -9.35 6.93 53.30
C GLU A 298 -9.87 5.93 52.25
N ASP A 299 -10.18 6.40 51.04
CA ASP A 299 -10.64 5.54 49.94
C ASP A 299 -9.59 4.47 49.59
N TRP A 300 -8.31 4.84 49.54
CA TRP A 300 -7.21 3.92 49.22
C TRP A 300 -6.97 2.86 50.29
N LEU A 301 -7.15 3.19 51.59
CA LEU A 301 -7.04 2.23 52.69
C LEU A 301 -8.23 1.26 52.77
N ASN A 302 -9.37 1.65 52.21
CA ASN A 302 -10.61 0.88 52.23
C ASN A 302 -10.86 0.08 50.93
N ALA A 303 -10.00 0.21 49.92
CA ALA A 303 -10.05 -0.49 48.63
C ALA A 303 -9.38 -1.87 48.69
#